data_AF-A0A2X3GNW0-F1
#
_entry.id   AF-A0A2X3GNW0-F1
#
_cell.length_a   1.000
_cell.length_b   1.000
_cell.length_c   1.000
_cell.angle_alpha   90.00
_cell.angle_beta   90.00
_cell.angle_gamma   90.00
#
_symmetry.space_group_name_H-M   'P 1'
#
loop_
_entity.id
_entity.type
_entity.pdbx_description
1 polymer ?
#
loop_
_entity_poly.entity_id
_entity_poly.type
_entity_poly.pdbx_seq_one_letter_code
_entity_poly.pdbx_strand_id
1 'polypeptide(L)'
;MIADSDEREDYQSLRGFNGRMALSADQLQWRGLNFTQVQSEISNQQGLLTVSKMQGNLDGGQLSLPGTLDARGDTPLATFQPALQNVEIGSLIKAFNYSLNLTGKLSLSGEFSGTRIDADDFRRHWQGQAQLQMADTRTEGLNFQQLVQQAVERSTNVRAQENYDNATPPGFREQPADAG
;
A
#
# COMPACT_ATOMS: atom_id res chain seq x y z
N MET A 1 -26.33 27.13 10.48
CA MET A 1 -25.80 26.41 11.64
C MET A 1 -25.34 25.05 11.12
N ILE A 2 -24.05 24.89 10.87
CA ILE A 2 -23.43 23.61 10.46
C ILE A 2 -22.31 23.42 11.48
N ALA A 3 -22.41 22.35 12.27
CA ALA A 3 -21.46 22.02 13.31
C ALA A 3 -20.14 21.62 12.65
N ASP A 4 -19.14 22.49 12.78
CA ASP A 4 -17.74 22.26 12.43
C ASP A 4 -16.97 21.85 13.70
N SER A 5 -17.48 20.82 14.37
CA SER A 5 -16.98 20.35 15.66
C SER A 5 -16.78 18.84 15.61
N ASP A 6 -15.80 18.38 14.82
CA ASP A 6 -15.56 16.93 14.67
C ASP A 6 -14.07 16.53 14.52
N GLU A 7 -13.10 17.41 14.76
CA GLU A 7 -11.66 17.02 14.67
C GLU A 7 -10.87 17.21 15.97
N ARG A 8 -11.44 17.89 16.98
CA ARG A 8 -10.76 18.18 18.27
C ARG A 8 -11.27 17.32 19.44
N GLU A 9 -12.30 16.51 19.23
CA GLU A 9 -12.94 15.72 20.31
C GLU A 9 -12.56 14.23 20.32
N ASP A 10 -11.80 13.74 19.34
CA ASP A 10 -11.70 12.30 19.03
C ASP A 10 -11.25 11.40 20.19
N TYR A 11 -10.41 11.90 21.10
CA TYR A 11 -9.90 11.12 22.22
C TYR A 11 -10.26 11.65 23.61
N GLN A 12 -11.02 12.74 23.69
CA GLN A 12 -11.49 13.30 24.97
C GLN A 12 -12.30 12.27 25.76
N SER A 13 -13.13 11.50 25.05
CA SER A 13 -13.97 10.45 25.63
C SER A 13 -13.16 9.38 26.37
N LEU A 14 -11.95 9.06 25.90
CA LEU A 14 -11.08 8.06 26.54
C LEU A 14 -10.65 8.50 27.95
N ARG A 15 -10.52 9.81 28.21
CA ARG A 15 -10.18 10.32 29.54
C ARG A 15 -11.30 10.13 30.56
N GLY A 16 -12.54 10.08 30.08
CA GLY A 16 -13.75 10.03 30.92
C GLY A 16 -14.11 8.64 31.43
N PHE A 17 -13.46 7.56 30.98
CA PHE A 17 -13.81 6.21 31.42
C PHE A 17 -12.61 5.29 31.62
N ASN A 18 -12.83 4.22 32.38
CA ASN A 18 -11.94 3.08 32.51
C ASN A 18 -12.67 1.83 32.05
N GLY A 19 -11.97 0.93 31.36
CA GLY A 19 -12.60 -0.28 30.86
C GLY A 19 -11.60 -1.33 30.39
N ARG A 20 -12.07 -2.57 30.32
CA ARG A 20 -11.37 -3.68 29.67
C ARG A 20 -12.36 -4.40 28.76
N MET A 21 -11.89 -4.78 27.58
CA MET A 21 -12.62 -5.57 26.61
C MET A 21 -11.74 -6.75 26.22
N ALA A 22 -12.33 -7.94 26.19
CA ALA A 22 -11.76 -9.10 25.54
C ALA A 22 -12.78 -9.60 24.50
N LEU A 23 -12.32 -9.80 23.27
CA LEU A 23 -13.12 -10.29 22.15
C LEU A 23 -12.48 -11.55 21.60
N SER A 24 -13.30 -12.58 21.39
CA SER A 24 -12.95 -13.74 20.58
C SER A 24 -14.05 -13.98 19.56
N ALA A 25 -13.68 -14.13 18.29
CA ALA A 25 -14.61 -14.38 17.21
C ALA A 25 -13.99 -15.38 16.21
N ASP A 26 -14.78 -16.39 15.83
CA ASP A 26 -14.34 -17.36 14.82
C ASP A 26 -14.15 -16.69 13.46
N GLN A 27 -15.00 -15.71 13.15
CA GLN A 27 -14.99 -14.97 11.90
C GLN A 27 -15.37 -13.50 12.13
N LEU A 28 -14.68 -12.59 11.44
CA LEU A 28 -14.99 -11.15 11.43
C LEU A 28 -14.79 -10.61 10.02
N GLN A 29 -15.80 -9.93 9.49
CA GLN A 29 -15.70 -9.25 8.20
C GLN A 29 -15.49 -7.75 8.39
N TRP A 30 -14.44 -7.21 7.77
CA TRP A 30 -14.17 -5.78 7.81
C TRP A 30 -13.61 -5.32 6.47
N ARG A 31 -14.26 -4.34 5.83
CA ARG A 31 -13.88 -3.80 4.51
C ARG A 31 -13.70 -4.88 3.43
N GLY A 32 -14.53 -5.92 3.48
CA GLY A 32 -14.46 -7.07 2.57
C GLY A 32 -13.34 -8.08 2.90
N LEU A 33 -12.48 -7.81 3.88
CA LEU A 33 -11.53 -8.77 4.41
C LEU A 33 -12.24 -9.72 5.37
N ASN A 34 -11.95 -11.01 5.22
CA ASN A 34 -12.49 -12.04 6.07
C ASN A 34 -11.42 -12.54 7.05
N PHE A 35 -11.49 -12.07 8.28
CA PHE A 35 -10.62 -12.52 9.35
C PHE A 35 -11.19 -13.76 10.03
N THR A 36 -10.31 -14.66 10.46
CA THR A 36 -10.69 -15.83 11.26
C THR A 36 -9.85 -15.93 12.53
N GLN A 37 -10.37 -16.65 13.53
CA GLN A 37 -9.70 -16.87 14.82
C GLN A 37 -9.27 -15.55 15.50
N VAL A 38 -10.13 -14.54 15.41
CA VAL A 38 -9.83 -13.19 15.90
C VAL A 38 -9.84 -13.19 17.42
N GLN A 39 -8.79 -12.61 17.99
CA GLN A 39 -8.64 -12.42 19.43
C GLN A 39 -8.14 -11.00 19.68
N SER A 40 -8.84 -10.27 20.56
CA SER A 40 -8.41 -8.94 20.97
C SER A 40 -8.58 -8.72 22.46
N GLU A 41 -7.63 -8.02 23.05
CA GLU A 41 -7.64 -7.56 24.44
C GLU A 41 -7.27 -6.07 24.44
N ILE A 42 -8.19 -5.25 24.94
CA ILE A 42 -8.10 -3.80 24.96
C ILE A 42 -8.41 -3.31 26.37
N SER A 43 -7.65 -2.34 26.85
CA SER A 43 -7.97 -1.63 28.08
C SER A 43 -7.81 -0.13 27.92
N ASN A 44 -8.66 0.64 28.57
CA ASN A 44 -8.53 2.09 28.70
C ASN A 44 -8.41 2.45 30.18
N GLN A 45 -7.43 3.29 30.51
CA GLN A 45 -7.22 3.86 31.83
C GLN A 45 -7.10 5.37 31.73
N GLN A 46 -8.22 6.09 31.88
CA GLN A 46 -8.30 7.55 31.88
C GLN A 46 -7.52 8.19 30.72
N GLY A 47 -7.66 7.65 29.51
CA GLY A 47 -7.00 8.18 28.30
C GLY A 47 -5.74 7.43 27.89
N LEU A 48 -5.26 6.47 28.70
CA LEU A 48 -4.26 5.50 28.24
C LEU A 48 -4.97 4.25 27.72
N LEU A 49 -5.11 4.17 26.40
CA LEU A 49 -5.61 3.00 25.70
C LEU A 49 -4.45 2.05 25.39
N THR A 50 -4.61 0.77 25.68
CA THR A 50 -3.65 -0.28 25.40
C THR A 50 -4.35 -1.43 24.71
N VAL A 51 -3.85 -1.81 23.55
CA VAL A 51 -4.21 -3.02 22.82
C VAL A 51 -3.09 -4.03 23.06
N SER A 52 -3.23 -4.85 24.10
CA SER A 52 -2.23 -5.87 24.44
C SER A 52 -2.25 -7.04 23.46
N LYS A 53 -3.41 -7.28 22.85
CA LYS A 53 -3.60 -8.34 21.85
C LYS A 53 -4.58 -7.87 20.80
N MET A 54 -4.22 -8.05 19.54
CA MET A 54 -5.13 -7.93 18.40
C MET A 54 -4.56 -8.79 17.31
N GLN A 55 -5.10 -9.98 17.13
CA GLN A 55 -4.57 -10.96 16.18
C GLN A 55 -5.68 -11.72 15.48
N GLY A 56 -5.35 -12.30 14.34
CA GLY A 56 -6.22 -13.19 13.58
C GLY A 56 -5.54 -13.67 12.31
N ASN A 57 -6.23 -14.54 11.57
CA ASN A 57 -5.76 -15.00 10.27
C ASN A 57 -6.48 -14.26 9.15
N LEU A 58 -5.77 -14.00 8.06
CA LEU A 58 -6.29 -13.36 6.87
C LEU A 58 -5.64 -13.98 5.63
N ASP A 59 -6.45 -14.51 4.71
CA ASP A 59 -6.01 -15.06 3.41
C ASP A 59 -4.83 -16.05 3.50
N GLY A 60 -4.90 -16.95 4.48
CA GLY A 60 -3.88 -17.97 4.75
C GLY A 60 -2.66 -17.48 5.53
N GLY A 61 -2.57 -16.17 5.80
CA GLY A 61 -1.55 -15.56 6.64
C GLY A 61 -2.05 -15.23 8.05
N GLN A 62 -1.15 -14.68 8.86
CA GLN A 62 -1.44 -14.21 10.22
C GLN A 62 -1.19 -12.71 10.33
N LEU A 63 -1.99 -12.05 11.15
CA LEU A 63 -1.89 -10.62 11.46
C LEU A 63 -1.89 -10.44 12.98
N SER A 64 -1.07 -9.50 13.44
CA SER A 64 -1.07 -8.96 14.80
C SER A 64 -0.88 -7.44 14.75
N LEU A 65 -1.63 -6.69 15.57
CA LEU A 65 -1.54 -5.23 15.67
C LEU A 65 -1.68 -4.73 17.12
N PRO A 66 -0.74 -5.08 18.01
CA PRO A 66 -0.68 -4.46 19.33
C PRO A 66 -0.28 -2.99 19.23
N GLY A 67 -0.65 -2.22 20.25
CA GLY A 67 -0.32 -0.81 20.30
C GLY A 67 -0.88 -0.09 21.52
N THR A 68 -0.55 1.19 21.60
CA THR A 68 -1.04 2.10 22.65
C THR A 68 -1.49 3.42 22.05
N LEU A 69 -2.39 4.10 22.75
CA LEU A 69 -2.73 5.50 22.51
C LEU A 69 -2.75 6.19 23.86
N ASP A 70 -1.82 7.10 24.07
CA ASP A 70 -1.81 8.01 25.22
C ASP A 70 -2.48 9.32 24.82
N ALA A 71 -3.74 9.45 25.20
CA ALA A 71 -4.54 10.65 24.97
C ALA A 71 -4.58 11.57 26.20
N ARG A 72 -3.75 11.38 27.23
CA ARG A 72 -3.83 12.14 28.49
C ARG A 72 -3.31 13.58 28.35
N GLY A 73 -2.34 13.80 27.48
CA GLY A 73 -1.79 15.12 27.14
C GLY A 73 -2.55 15.81 26.01
N ASP A 74 -2.29 17.10 25.79
CA ASP A 74 -2.98 17.90 24.76
C ASP A 74 -2.75 17.37 23.33
N THR A 75 -1.58 16.77 23.10
CA THR A 75 -1.26 16.06 21.86
C THR A 75 -1.24 14.55 22.14
N PRO A 76 -2.18 13.78 21.58
CA PRO A 76 -2.18 12.33 21.72
C PRO A 76 -0.95 11.70 21.06
N LEU A 77 -0.49 10.58 21.60
CA LEU A 77 0.57 9.76 21.00
C LEU A 77 0.08 8.32 20.85
N ALA A 78 -0.05 7.87 19.61
CA ALA A 78 -0.33 6.50 19.25
C ALA A 78 0.96 5.78 18.83
N THR A 79 1.10 4.52 19.24
CA THR A 79 2.16 3.62 18.80
C THR A 79 1.59 2.26 18.44
N PHE A 80 2.01 1.69 17.30
CA PHE A 80 1.60 0.37 16.85
C PHE A 80 2.80 -0.44 16.40
N GLN A 81 2.73 -1.75 16.66
CA GLN A 81 3.75 -2.70 16.27
C GLN A 81 3.14 -3.79 15.37
N PRO A 82 2.77 -3.46 14.12
CA PRO A 82 2.16 -4.41 13.21
C PRO A 82 3.11 -5.57 12.91
N ALA A 83 2.55 -6.77 12.90
CA ALA A 83 3.21 -7.96 12.40
C ALA A 83 2.26 -8.70 11.43
N LEU A 84 2.69 -8.86 10.18
CA LEU A 84 2.02 -9.65 9.15
C LEU A 84 2.94 -10.81 8.78
N GLN A 85 2.37 -12.00 8.60
CA GLN A 85 3.09 -13.17 8.15
C GLN A 85 2.34 -13.81 7.00
N ASN A 86 2.93 -13.81 5.81
CA ASN A 86 2.43 -14.45 4.60
C ASN A 86 0.98 -14.08 4.23
N VAL A 87 0.59 -12.82 4.44
CA VAL A 87 -0.73 -12.31 4.09
C VAL A 87 -0.79 -12.00 2.59
N GLU A 88 -1.90 -12.32 1.92
CA GLU A 88 -2.05 -11.99 0.49
C GLU A 88 -2.19 -10.47 0.28
N ILE A 89 -1.20 -9.85 -0.38
CA ILE A 89 -1.17 -8.39 -0.58
C ILE A 89 -2.33 -7.89 -1.43
N GLY A 90 -2.80 -8.71 -2.37
CA GLY A 90 -3.89 -8.36 -3.28
C GLY A 90 -5.20 -8.06 -2.55
N SER A 91 -5.47 -8.76 -1.45
CA SER A 91 -6.66 -8.51 -0.63
C SER A 91 -6.57 -7.18 0.12
N LEU A 92 -5.40 -6.86 0.66
CA LEU A 92 -5.17 -5.58 1.34
C LEU A 92 -5.33 -4.41 0.35
N ILE A 93 -4.70 -4.49 -0.82
CA ILE A 93 -4.81 -3.46 -1.88
C ILE A 93 -6.28 -3.19 -2.23
N LYS A 94 -7.08 -4.25 -2.42
CA LYS A 94 -8.51 -4.13 -2.71
C LYS A 94 -9.29 -3.49 -1.56
N ALA A 95 -9.07 -3.91 -0.32
CA ALA A 95 -9.77 -3.40 0.86
C ALA A 95 -9.54 -1.90 1.11
N PHE A 96 -8.37 -1.40 0.68
CA PHE A 96 -7.98 0.01 0.80
C PHE A 96 -8.14 0.81 -0.50
N ASN A 97 -8.84 0.26 -1.51
CA ASN A 97 -9.16 0.93 -2.78
C ASN A 97 -7.94 1.44 -3.56
N TYR A 98 -6.82 0.70 -3.51
CA TYR A 98 -5.65 1.00 -4.32
C TYR A 98 -5.77 0.36 -5.71
N SER A 99 -5.55 1.15 -6.76
CA SER A 99 -5.53 0.69 -8.16
C SER A 99 -4.18 0.07 -8.53
N LEU A 100 -3.74 -0.95 -7.80
CA LEU A 100 -2.50 -1.70 -8.09
C LEU A 100 -2.82 -3.18 -8.32
N ASN A 101 -2.35 -3.73 -9.43
CA ASN A 101 -2.49 -5.15 -9.72
C ASN A 101 -1.25 -5.91 -9.24
N LEU A 102 -1.19 -6.18 -7.94
CA LEU A 102 -0.09 -6.88 -7.27
C LEU A 102 -0.65 -8.06 -6.48
N THR A 103 -0.07 -9.24 -6.69
CA THR A 103 -0.30 -10.44 -5.89
C THR A 103 1.00 -10.91 -5.26
N GLY A 104 0.90 -11.73 -4.22
CA GLY A 104 2.06 -12.25 -3.49
C GLY A 104 1.82 -12.25 -1.99
N LYS A 105 2.73 -12.90 -1.27
CA LYS A 105 2.70 -13.03 0.19
C LYS A 105 3.54 -11.92 0.82
N LEU A 106 2.88 -11.06 1.59
CA LEU A 106 3.47 -10.00 2.39
C LEU A 106 3.75 -10.51 3.80
N SER A 107 5.00 -10.33 4.23
CA SER A 107 5.38 -10.37 5.64
C SER A 107 5.94 -9.00 6.03
N LEU A 108 5.49 -8.49 7.18
CA LEU A 108 5.81 -7.16 7.68
C LEU A 108 6.06 -7.26 9.18
N SER A 109 7.10 -6.63 9.67
CA SER A 109 7.22 -6.25 11.08
C SER A 109 7.62 -4.79 11.16
N GLY A 110 7.05 -4.03 12.07
CA GLY A 110 7.43 -2.63 12.20
C GLY A 110 7.00 -2.02 13.50
N GLU A 111 7.41 -0.79 13.67
CA GLU A 111 6.97 0.09 14.75
C GLU A 111 6.67 1.44 14.15
N PHE A 112 5.46 1.93 14.41
CA PHE A 112 4.98 3.19 13.88
C PHE A 112 4.36 4.03 15.00
N SER A 113 4.52 5.34 14.91
CA SER A 113 3.94 6.29 15.85
C SER A 113 3.37 7.49 15.12
N GLY A 114 2.31 8.06 15.68
CA GLY A 114 1.67 9.27 15.16
C GLY A 114 0.70 9.85 16.19
N THR A 115 0.02 10.92 15.82
CA THR A 115 -0.87 11.65 16.73
C THR A 115 -2.34 11.36 16.47
N ARG A 116 -2.70 10.90 15.27
CA ARG A 116 -4.08 10.54 14.91
C ARG A 116 -4.17 9.19 14.21
N ILE A 117 -5.14 8.38 14.63
CA ILE A 117 -5.41 7.06 14.06
C ILE A 117 -6.43 7.21 12.93
N ASP A 118 -5.96 7.72 11.80
CA ASP A 118 -6.74 7.81 10.57
C ASP A 118 -5.86 7.53 9.35
N ALA A 119 -6.49 7.20 8.22
CA ALA A 119 -5.76 6.75 7.05
C ALA A 119 -4.96 7.85 6.35
N ASP A 120 -5.38 9.12 6.43
CA ASP A 120 -4.69 10.24 5.78
C ASP A 120 -3.48 10.69 6.62
N ASP A 121 -3.62 10.76 7.93
CA ASP A 121 -2.55 11.07 8.87
C ASP A 121 -1.51 9.96 8.92
N PHE A 122 -1.94 8.69 8.89
CA PHE A 122 -1.04 7.55 8.73
C PHE A 122 -0.14 7.66 7.50
N ARG A 123 -0.68 8.14 6.38
CA ARG A 123 0.09 8.30 5.14
C ARG A 123 1.06 9.47 5.14
N ARG A 124 0.79 10.52 5.93
CA ARG A 124 1.50 11.80 5.82
C ARG A 124 2.37 12.15 7.01
N HIS A 125 1.98 11.73 8.21
CA HIS A 125 2.54 12.24 9.46
C HIS A 125 3.07 11.13 10.38
N TRP A 126 2.61 9.89 10.19
CA TRP A 126 3.16 8.78 10.94
C TRP A 126 4.60 8.49 10.54
N GLN A 127 5.38 8.17 11.56
CA GLN A 127 6.80 7.88 11.44
C GLN A 127 7.05 6.49 12.00
N GLY A 128 8.05 5.81 11.47
CA GLY A 128 8.35 4.47 11.89
C GLY A 128 9.38 3.79 11.03
N GLN A 129 9.66 2.55 11.41
CA GLN A 129 10.53 1.66 10.67
C GLN A 129 9.82 0.32 10.49
N ALA A 130 10.10 -0.31 9.35
CA ALA A 130 9.54 -1.62 9.07
C ALA A 130 10.52 -2.47 8.27
N GLN A 131 10.48 -3.77 8.55
CA GLN A 131 11.06 -4.80 7.72
C GLN A 131 9.95 -5.41 6.90
N LEU A 132 10.10 -5.35 5.58
CA LEU A 132 9.10 -5.83 4.63
C LEU A 132 9.72 -6.91 3.77
N GLN A 133 9.02 -8.03 3.66
CA GLN A 133 9.38 -9.15 2.79
C GLN A 133 8.19 -9.49 1.91
N MET A 134 8.48 -9.69 0.64
CA MET A 134 7.51 -10.08 -0.37
C MET A 134 7.98 -11.38 -1.02
N ALA A 135 7.12 -12.39 -1.02
CA ALA A 135 7.34 -13.67 -1.68
C ALA A 135 6.27 -13.92 -2.75
N ASP A 136 6.61 -14.74 -3.75
CA ASP A 136 5.70 -15.14 -4.84
C ASP A 136 5.02 -13.96 -5.56
N THR A 137 5.75 -12.85 -5.66
CA THR A 137 5.22 -11.58 -6.18
C THR A 137 4.95 -11.65 -7.67
N ARG A 138 3.77 -11.20 -8.09
CA ARG A 138 3.43 -11.00 -9.50
C ARG A 138 2.71 -9.67 -9.67
N THR A 139 3.11 -8.92 -10.68
CA THR A 139 2.41 -7.71 -11.14
C THR A 139 1.68 -8.02 -12.43
N GLU A 140 0.35 -8.05 -12.40
CA GLU A 140 -0.43 -8.22 -13.62
C GLU A 140 -0.49 -6.87 -14.36
N GLY A 141 0.23 -6.76 -15.49
CA GLY A 141 0.27 -5.55 -16.32
C GLY A 141 1.66 -5.01 -16.62
N LEU A 142 2.71 -5.47 -15.92
CA LEU A 142 4.10 -5.26 -16.35
C LEU A 142 4.53 -6.47 -17.18
N ASN A 143 4.10 -6.49 -18.45
CA ASN A 143 4.71 -7.39 -19.42
C ASN A 143 6.10 -6.84 -19.75
N PHE A 144 7.09 -7.19 -18.92
CA PHE A 144 8.47 -6.75 -19.11
C PHE A 144 9.02 -7.12 -20.51
N GLN A 145 8.52 -8.19 -21.12
CA GLN A 145 8.87 -8.54 -22.50
C GLN A 145 8.35 -7.48 -23.48
N GLN A 146 7.10 -7.00 -23.31
CA GLN A 146 6.56 -5.89 -24.11
C GLN A 146 7.30 -4.57 -23.84
N LEU A 147 7.69 -4.27 -22.60
CA LEU A 147 8.46 -3.07 -22.30
C LEU A 147 9.86 -3.09 -22.94
N VAL A 148 10.52 -4.25 -22.94
CA VAL A 148 11.81 -4.43 -23.64
C VAL A 148 11.62 -4.32 -25.15
N GLN A 149 10.58 -4.93 -25.73
CA GLN A 149 10.28 -4.80 -27.16
C GLN A 149 10.00 -3.34 -27.54
N GLN A 150 9.18 -2.62 -26.76
CA GLN A 150 8.91 -1.20 -26.99
C GLN A 150 10.16 -0.32 -26.84
N ALA A 151 11.07 -0.64 -25.90
CA ALA A 151 12.33 0.07 -25.76
C ALA A 151 13.27 -0.17 -26.95
N VAL A 152 13.34 -1.42 -27.44
CA VAL A 152 14.14 -1.79 -28.61
C VAL A 152 13.56 -1.16 -29.88
N GLU A 153 12.25 -1.21 -30.09
CA GLU A 153 11.55 -0.59 -31.23
C GLU A 153 11.71 0.94 -31.25
N ARG A 154 11.64 1.60 -30.09
CA ARG A 154 11.92 3.04 -29.98
C ARG A 154 13.38 3.35 -30.30
N SER A 155 14.32 2.49 -29.89
CA SER A 155 15.74 2.67 -30.19
C SER A 155 16.09 2.44 -31.67
N THR A 156 15.37 1.55 -32.35
CA THR A 156 15.56 1.29 -33.79
C THR A 156 14.90 2.37 -34.65
N ASN A 157 13.72 2.88 -34.26
CA ASN A 157 13.07 3.98 -34.98
C ASN A 157 13.86 5.28 -34.91
N VAL A 158 14.50 5.60 -33.77
CA VAL A 158 15.35 6.80 -33.65
C VAL A 158 16.60 6.68 -34.55
N ARG A 159 17.21 5.50 -34.66
CA ARG A 159 18.36 5.26 -35.56
C ARG A 159 17.97 5.26 -37.06
N ALA A 160 16.73 4.90 -37.39
CA ALA A 160 16.23 4.93 -38.77
C ALA A 160 15.94 6.36 -39.24
N GLN A 161 15.49 7.26 -38.35
CA GLN A 161 15.19 8.65 -38.70
C GLN A 161 16.46 9.50 -38.93
N GLU A 162 17.60 9.16 -38.30
CA GLU A 162 18.87 9.88 -38.50
C GLU A 162 19.59 9.53 -39.82
N ASN A 163 19.17 8.49 -40.54
CA ASN A 163 19.89 7.99 -41.72
C ASN A 163 19.27 8.39 -43.07
N TYR A 164 18.16 9.15 -43.09
CA TYR A 164 17.49 9.59 -44.32
C TYR A 164 17.81 11.02 -44.76
N ASP A 165 18.58 11.80 -43.99
CA ASP A 165 18.88 13.20 -44.32
C ASP A 165 20.12 13.40 -45.20
N ASN A 166 20.73 12.32 -45.73
CA ASN A 166 21.96 12.44 -46.52
C ASN A 166 21.94 11.57 -47.79
N ALA A 167 21.08 11.89 -48.76
CA ALA A 167 21.22 11.41 -50.13
C ALA A 167 20.62 12.38 -51.15
N THR A 168 21.43 13.35 -51.62
CA THR A 168 21.15 14.13 -52.83
C THR A 168 21.22 13.21 -54.07
N PRO A 169 20.20 13.16 -54.95
CA PRO A 169 20.23 12.30 -56.13
C PRO A 169 21.10 12.89 -57.27
N PRO A 170 21.89 12.08 -58.01
CA PRO A 170 22.58 12.53 -59.22
C PRO A 170 21.62 12.55 -60.41
N GLY A 171 21.64 13.66 -61.16
CA GLY A 171 20.93 13.77 -62.42
C GLY A 171 21.70 13.08 -63.55
N PHE A 172 21.02 12.21 -64.30
CA PHE A 172 21.43 11.79 -65.65
C PHE A 172 20.19 11.76 -66.55
N ARG A 173 20.26 12.52 -67.65
CA ARG A 173 19.25 12.57 -68.73
C ARG A 173 19.53 11.48 -69.77
N GLU A 174 18.44 10.97 -70.33
CA GLU A 174 18.24 9.92 -71.33
C GLU A 174 18.81 10.24 -72.73
N GLN A 175 19.16 9.20 -73.53
CA GLN A 175 18.47 8.80 -74.79
C GLN A 175 19.22 7.70 -75.60
N PRO A 176 18.56 7.00 -76.56
CA PRO A 176 18.70 5.55 -76.72
C PRO A 176 19.27 5.06 -78.09
N ALA A 177 19.51 3.74 -78.11
CA ALA A 177 19.64 2.75 -79.18
C ALA A 177 19.83 3.19 -80.65
N ASP A 178 20.82 2.56 -81.30
CA ASP A 178 20.67 2.08 -82.68
C ASP A 178 21.44 0.76 -82.90
N ALA A 179 20.95 -0.01 -83.86
CA ALA A 179 21.21 -1.42 -84.15
C ALA A 179 22.48 -1.69 -84.99
N GLY A 180 22.91 -2.95 -84.96
CA GLY A 180 23.86 -3.58 -85.89
C GLY A 180 23.77 -5.10 -85.78
#